data_AF-A0A3S8S0J8-F1
#
_entry.id   AF-A0A3S8S0J8-F1
#
_cell.length_a   1.000
_cell.length_b   1.000
_cell.length_c   1.000
_cell.angle_alpha   90.00
_cell.angle_beta   90.00
_cell.angle_gamma   90.00
#
_symmetry.space_group_name_H-M   'P 1'
#
loop_
_entity.id
_entity.type
_entity.pdbx_description
1 polymer ?
#
loop_
_entity_poly.entity_id
_entity_poly.type
_entity_poly.pdbx_seq_one_letter_code
_entity_poly.pdbx_strand_id
1 'polypeptide(L)'
;MSIEFDNNLPIYLQIMNYIKREIVTGKLKAGDKIPSVRELAAELQINPNTVQRTFQELEREAIVETRRGLGRYVTSEESKIMMIKKEMAGDLLERFIHGMQELGFTSEDIAAIVAEAVHSNSSESKN
;
A
#
# COMPACT_ATOMS: atom_id res chain seq x y z
N MET A 1 -10.37 1.10 12.17
CA MET A 1 -9.84 -0.09 11.48
C MET A 1 -8.56 -0.50 12.21
N SER A 2 -8.39 -1.78 12.56
CA SER A 2 -7.17 -2.26 13.24
C SER A 2 -6.17 -2.78 12.22
N ILE A 3 -4.93 -2.27 12.27
CA ILE A 3 -3.80 -2.88 11.56
C ILE A 3 -3.27 -3.99 12.46
N GLU A 4 -3.18 -5.21 11.93
CA GLU A 4 -2.42 -6.28 12.59
C GLU A 4 -0.96 -6.17 12.18
N PHE A 5 -0.08 -5.96 13.18
CA PHE A 5 1.34 -5.81 12.95
C PHE A 5 2.07 -7.14 13.09
N ASP A 6 2.90 -7.46 12.10
CA ASP A 6 3.87 -8.55 12.18
C ASP A 6 5.09 -8.10 12.98
N ASN A 7 5.34 -8.73 14.13
CA ASN A 7 6.48 -8.39 14.98
C ASN A 7 7.84 -8.74 14.36
N ASN A 8 7.87 -9.54 13.29
CA ASN A 8 9.11 -9.89 12.58
C ASN A 8 9.51 -8.84 11.53
N LEU A 9 8.65 -7.86 11.25
CA LEU A 9 8.88 -6.82 10.26
C LEU A 9 8.97 -5.44 10.93
N PRO A 10 9.83 -4.53 10.44
CA PRO A 10 9.89 -3.19 10.98
C PRO A 10 8.53 -2.47 10.91
N ILE A 11 8.02 -2.05 12.07
CA ILE A 11 6.69 -1.42 12.20
C ILE A 11 6.55 -0.20 11.27
N TYR A 12 7.60 0.62 11.12
CA TYR A 12 7.54 1.81 10.28
C TYR A 12 7.25 1.48 8.81
N LEU A 13 7.73 0.33 8.29
CA LEU A 13 7.44 -0.15 6.93
C LEU A 13 5.99 -0.59 6.80
N GLN A 14 5.45 -1.23 7.84
CA GLN A 14 4.05 -1.67 7.85
C GLN A 14 3.10 -0.47 7.84
N ILE A 15 3.39 0.59 8.62
CA ILE A 15 2.64 1.85 8.58
C ILE A 15 2.79 2.52 7.21
N MET A 16 3.99 2.50 6.63
CA MET A 16 4.24 3.06 5.30
C MET A 16 3.37 2.37 4.23
N ASN A 17 3.35 1.04 4.25
CA ASN A 17 2.53 0.22 3.35
C ASN A 17 1.03 0.42 3.59
N TYR A 18 0.62 0.61 4.84
CA TYR A 18 -0.76 0.98 5.17
C TYR A 18 -1.15 2.31 4.52
N ILE A 19 -0.35 3.37 4.69
CA ILE A 19 -0.65 4.68 4.10
C ILE A 19 -0.64 4.61 2.57
N LYS A 20 0.36 3.94 1.96
CA LYS A 20 0.39 3.69 0.50
C LYS A 20 -0.90 3.01 0.04
N ARG A 21 -1.38 2.01 0.78
CA ARG A 21 -2.64 1.31 0.47
C ARG A 21 -3.85 2.23 0.52
N GLU A 22 -3.98 3.03 1.57
CA GLU A 22 -5.09 4.00 1.70
C GLU A 22 -5.07 5.01 0.54
N ILE A 23 -3.88 5.39 0.05
CA ILE A 23 -3.73 6.26 -1.13
C ILE A 23 -4.17 5.55 -2.41
N VAL A 24 -3.61 4.37 -2.72
CA VAL A 24 -3.92 3.68 -4.00
C VAL A 24 -5.34 3.14 -4.08
N THR A 25 -6.02 2.96 -2.94
CA THR A 25 -7.45 2.61 -2.86
C THR A 25 -8.36 3.83 -2.87
N GLY A 26 -7.81 5.05 -2.87
CA GLY A 26 -8.55 6.31 -2.97
C GLY A 26 -9.25 6.76 -1.68
N LYS A 27 -8.96 6.10 -0.54
CA LYS A 27 -9.43 6.56 0.77
C LYS A 27 -8.70 7.83 1.22
N LEU A 28 -7.41 7.92 0.89
CA LEU A 28 -6.65 9.16 0.89
C LEU A 28 -6.42 9.57 -0.56
N LYS A 29 -6.88 10.77 -0.95
CA LYS A 29 -6.76 11.27 -2.31
C LYS A 29 -5.54 12.16 -2.47
N ALA A 30 -5.15 12.38 -3.72
CA ALA A 30 -4.14 13.37 -4.08
C ALA A 30 -4.46 14.73 -3.44
N GLY A 31 -3.50 15.30 -2.72
CA GLY A 31 -3.66 16.58 -2.01
C GLY A 31 -4.45 16.52 -0.69
N ASP A 32 -4.91 15.36 -0.24
CA ASP A 32 -5.56 15.22 1.07
C ASP A 32 -4.56 15.43 2.21
N LYS A 33 -5.02 16.06 3.29
CA LYS A 33 -4.24 16.20 4.53
C LYS A 33 -4.20 14.86 5.25
N ILE A 34 -3.00 14.40 5.59
CA ILE A 34 -2.84 13.19 6.42
C ILE A 34 -2.82 13.53 7.91
N PRO A 35 -3.15 12.59 8.81
CA PRO A 35 -3.07 12.80 10.24
C PRO A 35 -1.68 13.26 10.68
N SER A 36 -1.61 14.05 11.74
CA SER A 36 -0.37 14.39 12.41
C SER A 36 0.27 13.15 13.05
N VAL A 37 1.56 13.27 13.39
CA VAL A 37 2.30 12.20 14.09
C VAL A 37 1.57 11.78 15.37
N ARG A 38 1.05 12.74 16.13
CA ARG A 38 0.36 12.47 17.40
C ARG A 38 -0.99 11.79 17.18
N GLU A 39 -1.76 12.23 16.19
CA GLU A 39 -3.06 11.63 15.85
C GLU A 39 -2.88 10.18 15.40
N LEU A 40 -1.99 9.93 14.43
CA LEU A 40 -1.79 8.58 13.91
C LEU A 40 -1.16 7.64 14.96
N ALA A 41 -0.25 8.15 15.79
CA ALA A 41 0.32 7.37 16.89
C ALA A 41 -0.74 6.95 17.91
N ALA A 42 -1.68 7.85 18.25
CA ALA A 42 -2.77 7.55 19.16
C ALA A 42 -3.78 6.57 18.52
N GLU A 43 -4.14 6.78 17.25
CA GLU A 43 -5.07 5.93 16.50
C GLU A 43 -4.55 4.50 16.40
N LEU A 44 -3.27 4.33 16.04
CA LEU A 44 -2.67 3.01 15.85
C LEU A 44 -2.05 2.43 17.13
N GLN A 45 -2.04 3.19 18.24
CA GLN A 45 -1.36 2.84 19.48
C GLN A 45 0.14 2.52 19.30
N ILE A 46 0.84 3.33 18.50
CA ILE A 46 2.26 3.15 18.16
C ILE A 46 3.11 4.28 18.74
N ASN A 47 4.39 4.00 19.00
CA ASN A 47 5.36 5.00 19.38
C ASN A 47 5.40 6.17 18.36
N PRO A 48 5.21 7.44 18.80
CA PRO A 48 5.28 8.62 17.92
C PRO A 48 6.56 8.74 17.10
N ASN A 49 7.71 8.28 17.61
CA ASN A 49 8.98 8.30 16.87
C ASN A 49 8.96 7.36 15.67
N THR A 50 8.26 6.21 15.79
CA THR A 50 8.07 5.27 14.68
C THR A 50 7.22 5.90 13.58
N VAL A 51 6.13 6.58 13.95
CA VAL A 51 5.28 7.32 13.01
C VAL A 51 6.05 8.47 12.36
N GLN A 52 6.86 9.19 13.13
CA GLN A 52 7.72 10.24 12.61
C GLN A 52 8.70 9.71 11.56
N ARG A 53 9.35 8.57 11.84
CA ARG A 53 10.21 7.90 10.87
C ARG A 53 9.43 7.50 9.62
N THR A 54 8.23 6.93 9.75
CA THR A 54 7.38 6.61 8.59
C THR A 54 7.10 7.83 7.73
N PHE A 55 6.75 8.97 8.32
CA PHE A 55 6.49 10.19 7.57
C PHE A 55 7.74 10.75 6.89
N GLN A 56 8.92 10.64 7.50
CA GLN A 56 10.18 11.01 6.87
C GLN A 56 10.47 10.14 5.64
N GLU A 57 10.22 8.83 5.72
CA GLU A 57 10.42 7.91 4.60
C GLU A 57 9.43 8.18 3.45
N LEU A 58 8.15 8.39 3.76
CA LEU A 58 7.13 8.77 2.78
C LEU A 58 7.46 10.10 2.08
N GLU A 59 8.01 11.06 2.83
CA GLU A 59 8.45 12.35 2.29
C GLU A 59 9.69 12.18 1.40
N ARG A 60 10.64 11.32 1.79
CA ARG A 60 11.80 10.95 0.96
C ARG A 60 11.37 10.32 -0.37
N GLU A 61 10.31 9.51 -0.38
CA GLU A 61 9.75 8.88 -1.58
C GLU A 61 8.86 9.83 -2.41
N ALA A 62 8.64 11.07 -1.92
CA ALA A 62 7.75 12.08 -2.48
C ALA A 62 6.28 11.61 -2.59
N ILE A 63 5.85 10.79 -1.64
CA ILE A 63 4.48 10.27 -1.53
C ILE A 63 3.63 11.22 -0.68
N VAL A 64 4.27 11.85 0.30
CA VAL A 64 3.68 12.93 1.10
C VAL A 64 4.59 14.15 1.06
N GLU A 65 4.00 15.32 1.21
CA GLU A 65 4.71 16.59 1.26
C GLU A 65 4.39 17.34 2.56
N THR A 66 5.41 17.92 3.19
CA THR A 66 5.20 18.82 4.32
C THR A 66 4.94 20.25 3.84
N ARG A 67 3.76 20.77 4.18
CA ARG A 67 3.44 22.20 4.02
C ARG A 67 3.68 22.90 5.34
N ARG A 68 4.70 23.77 5.40
CA ARG A 68 5.14 24.47 6.63
C ARG A 68 3.96 25.14 7.34
N GLY A 69 3.78 24.83 8.62
CA GLY A 69 2.69 25.36 9.46
C GLY A 69 1.30 24.78 9.20
N LEU A 70 1.11 23.99 8.13
CA LEU A 70 -0.20 23.48 7.71
C LEU A 70 -0.35 21.97 7.92
N GLY A 71 0.75 21.22 7.89
CA GLY A 71 0.77 19.77 8.12
C GLY A 71 1.39 19.01 6.95
N ARG A 72 1.02 17.73 6.81
CA ARG A 72 1.45 16.86 5.70
C ARG A 72 0.28 16.51 4.81
N TYR A 73 0.56 16.38 3.52
CA TYR A 73 -0.44 16.13 2.50
C TYR A 73 0.04 15.02 1.57
N VAL A 74 -0.88 14.24 1.02
CA VAL A 74 -0.58 13.28 -0.04
C VAL A 74 -0.12 14.08 -1.28
N THR A 75 0.88 13.55 -2.00
CA THR A 75 1.33 14.14 -3.25
C THR A 75 0.16 14.37 -4.21
N SER A 76 0.17 15.51 -4.91
CA SER A 76 -0.78 15.79 -5.99
C SER A 76 -0.36 15.18 -7.33
N GLU A 77 0.82 14.54 -7.39
CA GLU A 77 1.32 13.90 -8.61
C GLU A 77 0.66 12.54 -8.83
N GLU A 78 -0.37 12.49 -9.67
CA GLU A 78 -1.06 11.25 -10.04
C GLU A 78 -0.12 10.19 -10.64
N SER A 79 0.94 10.62 -11.32
CA SER A 79 1.98 9.72 -11.85
C SER A 79 2.71 8.95 -10.74
N LYS A 80 2.97 9.60 -9.60
CA LYS A 80 3.56 8.95 -8.41
C LYS A 80 2.61 7.95 -7.79
N ILE A 81 1.32 8.30 -7.66
CA ILE A 81 0.31 7.38 -7.13
C ILE A 81 0.20 6.14 -8.04
N MET A 82 0.19 6.33 -9.36
CA MET A 82 0.17 5.23 -10.31
C MET A 82 1.44 4.36 -10.25
N MET A 83 2.61 4.96 -9.99
CA MET A 83 3.86 4.23 -9.79
C MET A 83 3.79 3.32 -8.55
N ILE A 84 3.32 3.83 -7.41
CA ILE A 84 3.14 3.04 -6.18
C ILE A 84 2.16 1.89 -6.43
N LYS A 85 1.06 2.15 -7.14
CA LYS A 85 0.07 1.14 -7.48
C LYS A 85 0.67 0.00 -8.32
N LYS A 86 1.54 0.34 -9.29
CA LYS A 86 2.25 -0.64 -10.11
C LYS A 86 3.26 -1.46 -9.30
N GLU A 87 4.03 -0.80 -8.43
CA GLU A 87 4.98 -1.47 -7.52
C GLU A 87 4.27 -2.49 -6.63
N MET A 88 3.20 -2.08 -5.95
CA MET A 88 2.41 -2.98 -5.10
C MET A 88 1.78 -4.15 -5.87
N ALA A 89 1.34 -3.91 -7.12
CA ALA A 89 0.83 -4.96 -7.98
C ALA A 89 1.95 -5.93 -8.40
N GLY A 90 3.15 -5.42 -8.67
CA GLY A 90 4.35 -6.22 -8.96
C GLY A 90 4.70 -7.15 -7.81
N ASP A 91 4.78 -6.63 -6.58
CA ASP A 91 5.10 -7.42 -5.39
C ASP A 91 4.05 -8.52 -5.10
N LEU A 92 2.79 -8.26 -5.41
CA LEU A 92 1.72 -9.26 -5.31
C LEU A 92 1.88 -10.34 -6.38
N LEU A 93 2.16 -9.94 -7.61
CA LEU A 93 2.34 -10.85 -8.73
C LEU A 93 3.57 -11.74 -8.53
N GLU A 94 4.69 -11.18 -8.05
CA GLU A 94 5.91 -11.94 -7.75
C GLU A 94 5.66 -13.03 -6.72
N ARG A 95 5.04 -12.69 -5.58
CA ARG A 95 4.68 -13.67 -4.54
C ARG A 95 3.74 -14.74 -5.05
N PHE A 96 2.75 -14.37 -5.86
CA PHE A 96 1.81 -15.30 -6.47
C PHE A 96 2.51 -16.27 -7.43
N ILE A 97 3.33 -15.76 -8.36
CA ILE A 97 4.07 -16.58 -9.33
C ILE A 97 5.01 -17.54 -8.59
N HIS A 98 5.74 -17.05 -7.59
CA HIS A 98 6.66 -17.88 -6.81
C HIS A 98 5.93 -19.03 -6.11
N GLY A 99 4.81 -18.73 -5.43
CA GLY A 99 4.01 -19.77 -4.77
C GLY A 99 3.44 -20.80 -5.75
N MET A 100 3.06 -20.40 -6.96
CA MET A 100 2.61 -21.33 -8.00
C MET A 100 3.74 -22.21 -8.54
N GLN A 101 4.93 -21.66 -8.69
CA GLN A 101 6.11 -22.42 -9.12
C GLN A 101 6.52 -23.46 -8.07
N GLU A 102 6.43 -23.14 -6.77
CA GLU A 102 6.68 -24.11 -5.69
C GLU A 102 5.69 -25.28 -5.69
N LEU A 103 4.47 -25.06 -6.22
CA LEU A 103 3.47 -26.12 -6.42
C LEU A 103 3.68 -26.93 -7.71
N GLY A 104 4.69 -26.58 -8.53
CA GLY A 104 5.05 -27.28 -9.75
C GLY A 104 4.34 -26.80 -11.01
N PHE A 105 3.66 -25.66 -10.98
CA PHE A 105 3.03 -25.08 -12.17
C PHE A 105 4.06 -24.38 -13.09
N THR A 106 3.88 -24.55 -14.39
CA THR A 106 4.64 -23.82 -15.41
C THR A 106 4.10 -22.40 -15.59
N SER A 107 4.88 -21.53 -16.25
CA SER A 107 4.44 -20.17 -16.59
C SER A 107 3.17 -20.20 -17.46
N GLU A 108 3.07 -21.18 -18.35
CA GLU A 108 1.91 -21.42 -19.21
C GLU A 108 0.68 -21.82 -18.39
N ASP A 109 0.83 -22.72 -17.42
CA ASP A 109 -0.27 -23.12 -16.52
C ASP A 109 -0.77 -21.93 -15.70
N ILE A 110 0.16 -21.14 -15.13
CA ILE A 110 -0.16 -19.96 -14.33
C ILE A 110 -0.98 -18.96 -15.14
N ALA A 111 -0.55 -18.67 -16.38
CA ALA A 111 -1.25 -17.76 -17.27
C ALA A 111 -2.67 -18.26 -17.60
N ALA A 112 -2.82 -19.56 -17.88
CA ALA A 112 -4.11 -20.17 -18.17
C ALA A 112 -5.06 -20.10 -16.95
N ILE A 113 -4.58 -20.47 -15.76
CA ILE A 113 -5.36 -20.46 -14.51
C ILE A 113 -5.83 -19.05 -14.17
N VAL A 114 -4.95 -18.05 -14.28
CA VAL A 114 -5.32 -16.65 -14.02
C VAL A 114 -6.34 -16.14 -15.04
N ALA A 115 -6.14 -16.45 -16.32
CA ALA A 115 -7.08 -16.06 -17.37
C ALA A 115 -8.48 -16.63 -17.09
N GLU A 116 -8.57 -17.92 -16.75
CA GLU A 116 -9.84 -18.57 -16.39
C GLU A 116 -10.49 -17.92 -15.15
N ALA A 117 -9.72 -17.73 -14.07
CA ALA A 117 -10.23 -17.18 -12.81
C ALA A 117 -10.76 -15.74 -12.95
N VAL A 118 -10.09 -14.89 -13.74
CA VAL A 118 -10.53 -13.51 -14.00
C VAL A 118 -11.84 -13.50 -14.78
N HIS A 119 -12.01 -14.40 -15.76
CA HIS A 119 -13.24 -14.50 -16.53
C HIS A 119 -14.42 -15.02 -15.68
N SER A 120 -14.20 -15.98 -14.80
CA SER A 120 -15.26 -16.51 -13.92
C SER A 120 -15.78 -15.47 -12.91
N ASN A 121 -14.91 -14.69 -12.28
CA ASN A 121 -15.30 -13.64 -11.33
C ASN A 121 -16.03 -12.44 -11.97
N SER A 122 -15.85 -12.22 -13.27
CA SER A 122 -16.54 -11.15 -14.03
C SER A 122 -18.05 -11.40 -14.16
N SER A 123 -18.47 -12.67 -14.08
CA SER A 123 -19.87 -13.11 -14.18
C SER A 123 -20.65 -12.94 -12.87
N GLU A 124 -19.98 -13.02 -11.72
CA GLU A 124 -20.62 -12.96 -10.40
C GLU A 124 -20.82 -11.54 -9.87
N SER A 125 -20.05 -10.54 -10.31
CA SER A 125 -20.18 -9.14 -9.89
C SER A 125 -21.27 -8.33 -10.62
N LYS A 126 -22.15 -8.99 -11.40
CA LYS A 126 -23.26 -8.33 -12.14
C LYS A 126 -24.66 -8.56 -11.54
N ASN A 127 -24.77 -9.23 -10.39
CA ASN A 127 -26.05 -9.39 -9.66
C ASN A 127 -26.03 -8.63 -8.33
#